data_AF-A0AAV0T778-F1
#
_entry.id   AF-A0AAV0T778-F1
#
_cell.length_a   1.000
_cell.length_b   1.000
_cell.length_c   1.000
_cell.angle_alpha   90.00
_cell.angle_beta   90.00
_cell.angle_gamma   90.00
#
_symmetry.space_group_name_H-M   'P 1'
#
loop_
_entity.id
_entity.type
_entity.pdbx_description
1 polymer ?
#
loop_
_entity_poly.entity_id
_entity_poly.type
_entity_poly.pdbx_seq_one_letter_code
_entity_poly.pdbx_strand_id
1 'polypeptide(L)'
;MTDLIDDACSITDDSAGCYTASWYLIWGQMRYWLLIQVPIIAISLVYEWLELASLKYVERLRKICDSPLTNVVNYLVQIVTSFYVCINWIVRGGLLSVIFSSWSIESLFLIATGVGYGIRWLAAKNKVTFVLQLHNLFDLLSVVAHFAISFQTIVLGNKHLRSWLDFGFIRSYVGYVVVDHLFRRYPNKTFFSQVLFMVFKALSLAFFFRCHTVLA
;
A
#
# COMPACT_ATOMS: atom_id res chain seq x y z
N MET A 1 -34.33 15.76 -24.19
CA MET A 1 -33.16 16.51 -23.72
C MET A 1 -32.09 15.45 -23.48
N THR A 2 -31.19 15.27 -24.44
CA THR A 2 -30.05 14.35 -24.29
C THR A 2 -29.09 15.04 -23.35
N ASP A 3 -29.09 14.63 -22.09
CA ASP A 3 -28.06 15.04 -21.14
C ASP A 3 -26.71 14.63 -21.74
N LEU A 4 -25.98 15.62 -22.25
CA LEU A 4 -24.57 15.48 -22.61
C LEU A 4 -23.85 15.16 -21.31
N ILE A 5 -23.56 13.87 -21.12
CA ILE A 5 -22.65 13.41 -20.08
C ILE A 5 -21.27 13.92 -20.53
N ASP A 6 -20.70 14.85 -19.76
CA ASP A 6 -19.35 15.34 -20.02
C ASP A 6 -18.36 14.18 -19.82
N ASP A 7 -17.37 14.11 -20.72
CA ASP A 7 -16.30 13.12 -20.64
C ASP A 7 -15.63 13.13 -19.26
N ALA A 8 -15.23 11.94 -18.80
CA ALA A 8 -14.59 11.81 -17.51
C ALA A 8 -13.31 12.64 -17.42
N CYS A 9 -13.19 13.43 -16.36
CA CYS A 9 -11.99 14.20 -16.11
C CYS A 9 -10.75 13.29 -16.19
N SER A 10 -9.75 13.74 -16.94
CA SER A 10 -8.45 13.08 -16.99
C SER A 10 -7.80 13.14 -15.62
N ILE A 11 -6.98 12.14 -15.29
CA ILE A 11 -6.13 12.18 -14.08
C ILE A 11 -5.08 13.30 -14.13
N THR A 12 -4.90 13.92 -15.30
CA THR A 12 -4.05 15.10 -15.51
C THR A 12 -4.74 16.41 -15.18
N ASP A 13 -6.06 16.41 -14.96
CA ASP A 13 -6.82 17.57 -14.52
C ASP A 13 -6.75 17.66 -12.99
N ASP A 14 -6.21 18.76 -12.48
CA ASP A 14 -5.98 19.00 -11.05
C ASP A 14 -7.15 19.77 -10.39
N SER A 15 -8.22 20.05 -11.14
CA SER A 15 -9.37 20.76 -10.61
C SER A 15 -10.13 19.95 -9.56
N ALA A 16 -10.41 20.58 -8.41
CA ALA A 16 -11.17 19.95 -7.33
C ALA A 16 -12.57 19.49 -7.75
N GLY A 17 -13.14 20.08 -8.80
CA GLY A 17 -14.42 19.70 -9.38
C GLY A 17 -14.42 18.36 -10.14
N CYS A 18 -13.25 17.74 -10.32
CA CYS A 18 -13.07 16.43 -10.96
C CYS A 18 -12.91 15.27 -9.97
N TYR A 19 -12.80 15.58 -8.67
CA TYR A 19 -12.58 14.59 -7.62
C TYR A 19 -13.69 14.62 -6.59
N THR A 20 -13.94 13.46 -5.99
CA THR A 20 -14.89 13.31 -4.88
C THR A 20 -14.43 12.23 -3.93
N ALA A 21 -14.85 12.31 -2.68
CA ALA A 21 -14.72 11.21 -1.74
C ALA A 21 -16.11 10.60 -1.56
N SER A 22 -16.29 9.36 -1.97
CA SER A 22 -17.54 8.62 -1.77
C SER A 22 -17.26 7.20 -1.29
N TRP A 23 -18.15 6.69 -0.44
CA TRP A 23 -18.06 5.33 0.07
C TRP A 23 -18.09 4.28 -1.06
N TYR A 24 -18.80 4.58 -2.15
CA TYR A 24 -18.83 3.70 -3.34
C TYR A 24 -17.44 3.52 -3.97
N LEU A 25 -16.68 4.62 -4.13
CA LEU A 25 -15.33 4.56 -4.68
C LEU A 25 -14.38 3.81 -3.73
N ILE A 26 -14.46 4.08 -2.43
CA ILE A 26 -13.66 3.38 -1.40
C ILE A 26 -13.96 1.87 -1.42
N TRP A 27 -15.23 1.48 -1.47
CA TRP A 27 -15.61 0.08 -1.57
C TRP A 27 -15.14 -0.56 -2.88
N GLY A 28 -15.15 0.20 -3.97
CA GLY A 28 -14.55 -0.21 -5.22
C GLY A 28 -13.07 -0.59 -5.05
N GLN A 29 -12.29 0.20 -4.31
CA GLN A 29 -10.86 -0.08 -4.09
C GLN A 29 -10.68 -1.39 -3.33
N MET A 30 -11.51 -1.62 -2.31
CA MET A 30 -11.55 -2.88 -1.57
C MET A 30 -11.90 -4.07 -2.48
N ARG A 31 -12.84 -3.89 -3.42
CA ARG A 31 -13.20 -4.92 -4.41
C ARG A 31 -12.03 -5.27 -5.32
N TYR A 32 -11.30 -4.30 -5.86
CA TYR A 32 -10.09 -4.56 -6.67
C TYR A 32 -9.01 -5.26 -5.84
N TRP A 33 -8.85 -4.87 -4.58
CA TRP A 33 -7.93 -5.55 -3.68
C TRP A 33 -8.32 -7.01 -3.47
N LEU A 34 -9.60 -7.32 -3.22
CA LEU A 34 -10.08 -8.71 -3.09
C LEU A 34 -9.83 -9.53 -4.36
N LEU A 35 -10.02 -8.94 -5.54
CA LEU A 35 -9.75 -9.59 -6.83
C LEU A 35 -8.28 -10.01 -6.99
N ILE A 36 -7.35 -9.32 -6.34
CA ILE A 36 -5.91 -9.64 -6.36
C ILE A 36 -5.53 -10.54 -5.18
N GLN A 37 -6.04 -10.22 -3.98
CA GLN A 37 -5.70 -10.91 -2.74
C GLN A 37 -6.20 -12.37 -2.72
N VAL A 38 -7.42 -12.62 -3.19
CA VAL A 38 -8.01 -13.98 -3.16
C VAL A 38 -7.21 -14.96 -4.02
N PRO A 39 -6.83 -14.66 -5.28
CA PRO A 39 -5.93 -15.50 -6.05
C PRO A 39 -4.58 -15.74 -5.37
N ILE A 40 -3.98 -14.73 -4.74
CA ILE A 40 -2.70 -14.87 -4.02
C ILE A 40 -2.85 -15.85 -2.84
N ILE A 41 -3.95 -15.77 -2.09
CA ILE A 41 -4.27 -16.72 -1.02
C ILE A 41 -4.45 -18.13 -1.60
N ALA A 42 -5.22 -18.29 -2.67
CA ALA A 42 -5.47 -19.59 -3.30
C ALA A 42 -4.17 -20.24 -3.79
N ILE A 43 -3.30 -19.48 -4.46
CA ILE A 43 -1.97 -19.95 -4.90
C ILE A 43 -1.11 -20.34 -3.68
N SER A 44 -1.17 -19.57 -2.59
CA SER A 44 -0.44 -19.88 -1.37
C SER A 44 -0.90 -21.18 -0.70
N LEU A 45 -2.21 -21.44 -0.69
CA LEU A 45 -2.80 -22.69 -0.20
C LEU A 45 -2.40 -23.88 -1.06
N VAL A 46 -2.50 -23.75 -2.38
CA VAL A 46 -2.06 -24.80 -3.32
C VAL A 46 -0.58 -25.09 -3.17
N TYR A 47 0.24 -24.05 -2.96
CA TYR A 47 1.67 -24.21 -2.76
C TYR A 47 2.01 -25.02 -1.51
N GLU A 48 1.29 -24.79 -0.41
CA GLU A 48 1.46 -25.56 0.83
C GLU A 48 0.89 -26.98 0.70
N TRP A 49 -0.27 -27.13 0.05
CA TRP A 49 -0.91 -28.43 -0.18
C TRP A 49 -0.05 -29.37 -1.04
N LEU A 50 0.63 -28.83 -2.06
CA LEU A 50 1.56 -29.57 -2.91
C LEU A 50 2.94 -29.79 -2.27
N GLU A 51 3.16 -29.30 -1.06
CA GLU A 51 4.46 -29.33 -0.36
C GLU A 51 5.62 -28.85 -1.25
N LEU A 52 5.37 -27.85 -2.13
CA LEU A 52 6.35 -27.35 -3.11
C LEU A 52 7.63 -26.82 -2.44
N ALA A 53 7.57 -26.50 -1.15
CA ALA A 53 8.72 -26.13 -0.33
C ALA A 53 9.79 -27.23 -0.25
N SER A 54 9.44 -28.51 -0.47
CA SER A 54 10.36 -29.65 -0.46
C SER A 54 11.24 -29.74 -1.72
N LEU A 55 10.90 -29.02 -2.79
CA LEU A 55 11.64 -29.04 -4.04
C LEU A 55 12.94 -28.21 -3.95
N LYS A 56 14.07 -28.82 -4.29
CA LYS A 56 15.41 -28.18 -4.26
C LYS A 56 15.50 -26.88 -5.04
N TYR A 57 14.82 -26.80 -6.19
CA TYR A 57 14.81 -25.58 -7.03
C TYR A 57 14.12 -24.42 -6.31
N VAL A 58 12.97 -24.69 -5.68
CA VAL A 58 12.17 -23.71 -4.95
C VAL A 58 12.94 -23.21 -3.72
N GLU A 59 13.66 -24.09 -3.03
CA GLU A 59 14.52 -23.69 -1.92
C GLU A 59 15.70 -22.81 -2.36
N ARG A 60 16.30 -23.09 -3.53
CA ARG A 60 17.35 -22.23 -4.10
C ARG A 60 16.81 -20.83 -4.42
N LEU A 61 15.63 -20.74 -5.03
CA LEU A 61 14.97 -19.47 -5.33
C LEU A 61 14.63 -18.71 -4.04
N ARG A 62 14.10 -19.40 -3.02
CA ARG A 62 13.84 -18.82 -1.69
C ARG A 62 15.10 -18.19 -1.08
N LYS A 63 16.24 -18.89 -1.13
CA LYS A 63 17.52 -18.39 -0.59
C LYS A 63 18.02 -17.13 -1.31
N ILE A 64 17.77 -17.00 -2.61
CA ILE A 64 18.12 -15.79 -3.37
C ILE A 64 17.22 -14.62 -2.93
N CYS A 65 15.91 -14.87 -2.80
CA CYS A 65 14.96 -13.85 -2.35
C CYS A 65 15.14 -13.45 -0.87
N ASP A 66 15.63 -14.36 -0.03
CA ASP A 66 15.91 -14.12 1.40
C ASP A 66 17.32 -13.54 1.65
N SER A 67 18.00 -13.08 0.60
CA SER A 67 19.34 -12.50 0.76
C SER A 67 19.32 -11.28 1.70
N PRO A 68 20.38 -11.05 2.50
CA PRO A 68 20.43 -9.92 3.42
C PRO A 68 20.33 -8.58 2.69
N LEU A 69 20.90 -8.47 1.49
CA LEU A 69 20.82 -7.27 0.66
C LEU A 69 19.37 -7.01 0.22
N THR A 70 18.68 -8.04 -0.28
CA THR A 70 17.27 -7.95 -0.69
C THR A 70 16.37 -7.53 0.46
N ASN A 71 16.60 -8.09 1.65
CA ASN A 71 15.86 -7.73 2.86
C ASN A 71 16.08 -6.25 3.24
N VAL A 72 17.33 -5.76 3.24
CA VAL A 72 17.63 -4.36 3.55
C VAL A 72 17.00 -3.41 2.55
N VAL A 73 17.10 -3.70 1.25
CA VAL A 73 16.49 -2.87 0.19
C VAL A 73 14.97 -2.84 0.35
N ASN A 74 14.33 -3.98 0.60
CA ASN A 74 12.88 -4.04 0.80
C ASN A 74 12.41 -3.22 2.00
N TYR A 75 13.15 -3.24 3.12
CA TYR A 75 12.82 -2.41 4.28
C TYR A 75 13.00 -0.92 3.98
N LEU A 76 14.10 -0.54 3.31
CA LEU A 76 14.34 0.85 2.94
C LEU A 76 13.24 1.38 2.02
N VAL A 77 12.89 0.63 0.97
CA VAL A 77 11.83 1.01 0.03
C VAL A 77 10.50 1.14 0.76
N GLN A 78 10.14 0.22 1.66
CA GLN A 78 8.90 0.31 2.44
C GLN A 78 8.86 1.53 3.35
N ILE A 79 9.97 1.87 4.03
CA ILE A 79 10.03 3.05 4.91
C ILE A 79 9.88 4.34 4.10
N VAL A 80 10.70 4.50 3.04
CA VAL A 80 10.68 5.70 2.20
C VAL A 80 9.32 5.87 1.54
N THR A 81 8.75 4.78 1.03
CA THR A 81 7.44 4.83 0.39
C THR A 81 6.34 5.14 1.40
N SER A 82 6.36 4.54 2.58
CA SER A 82 5.34 4.80 3.62
C SER A 82 5.35 6.27 4.03
N PHE A 83 6.53 6.87 4.20
CA PHE A 83 6.66 8.29 4.53
C PHE A 83 6.13 9.19 3.40
N TYR A 84 6.55 8.93 2.15
CA TYR A 84 6.14 9.71 1.00
C TYR A 84 4.62 9.64 0.76
N VAL A 85 4.04 8.43 0.79
CA VAL A 85 2.60 8.20 0.63
C VAL A 85 1.81 8.91 1.73
N CYS A 86 2.25 8.85 2.99
CA CYS A 86 1.55 9.55 4.07
C CYS A 86 1.55 11.07 3.89
N ILE A 87 2.66 11.66 3.45
CA ILE A 87 2.74 13.11 3.16
C ILE A 87 1.81 13.47 2.00
N ASN A 88 1.89 12.74 0.90
CA ASN A 88 1.01 12.96 -0.26
C ASN A 88 -0.46 12.82 0.10
N TRP A 89 -0.80 11.87 0.97
CA TRP A 89 -2.17 11.67 1.44
C TRP A 89 -2.68 12.89 2.22
N ILE A 90 -1.86 13.49 3.09
CA ILE A 90 -2.20 14.74 3.79
C ILE A 90 -2.41 15.88 2.80
N VAL A 91 -1.51 16.02 1.81
CA VAL A 91 -1.61 17.08 0.79
C VAL A 91 -2.87 16.92 -0.06
N ARG A 92 -3.18 15.69 -0.51
CA ARG A 92 -4.43 15.37 -1.23
C ARG A 92 -5.67 15.67 -0.38
N GLY A 93 -5.63 15.36 0.91
CA GLY A 93 -6.71 15.70 1.85
C GLY A 93 -6.92 17.20 2.03
N GLY A 94 -5.85 18.01 1.95
CA GLY A 94 -5.95 19.46 2.02
C GLY A 94 -6.44 20.12 0.72
N LEU A 95 -6.06 19.57 -0.44
CA LEU A 95 -6.39 20.12 -1.75
C LEU A 95 -7.70 19.57 -2.33
N LEU A 96 -8.18 18.43 -1.82
CA LEU A 96 -9.32 17.67 -2.35
C LEU A 96 -9.16 17.31 -3.84
N SER A 97 -7.92 17.26 -4.33
CA SER A 97 -7.57 16.93 -5.71
C SER A 97 -6.29 16.11 -5.77
N VAL A 98 -6.03 15.52 -6.93
CA VAL A 98 -4.83 14.72 -7.19
C VAL A 98 -3.94 15.48 -8.18
N ILE A 99 -2.71 15.80 -7.76
CA ILE A 99 -1.70 16.40 -8.63
C ILE A 99 -0.97 15.27 -9.37
N PHE A 100 -0.97 15.32 -10.71
CA PHE A 100 -0.38 14.28 -11.56
C PHE A 100 1.09 13.97 -11.25
N SER A 101 1.91 14.99 -10.98
CA SER A 101 3.34 14.82 -10.68
C SER A 101 3.56 14.04 -9.37
N SER A 102 2.83 14.41 -8.32
CA SER A 102 2.84 13.73 -7.02
C SER A 102 2.33 12.29 -7.14
N TRP A 103 1.22 12.08 -7.87
CA TRP A 103 0.64 10.77 -8.14
C TRP A 103 1.58 9.85 -8.93
N SER A 104 2.33 10.39 -9.90
CA SER A 104 3.29 9.63 -10.71
C SER A 104 4.48 9.14 -9.87
N ILE A 105 5.03 10.00 -9.00
CA ILE A 105 6.11 9.62 -8.09
C ILE A 105 5.61 8.57 -7.08
N GLU A 106 4.40 8.76 -6.55
CA GLU A 106 3.76 7.81 -5.64
C GLU A 106 3.58 6.44 -6.31
N SER A 107 3.16 6.43 -7.57
CA SER A 107 3.03 5.21 -8.39
C SER A 107 4.34 4.44 -8.50
N LEU A 108 5.46 5.13 -8.74
CA LEU A 108 6.78 4.48 -8.83
C LEU A 108 7.17 3.79 -7.52
N PHE A 109 6.96 4.46 -6.39
CA PHE A 109 7.23 3.89 -5.08
C PHE A 109 6.29 2.72 -4.74
N LEU A 110 5.01 2.81 -5.11
CA LEU A 110 4.04 1.73 -4.93
C LEU A 110 4.33 0.53 -5.83
N ILE A 111 4.82 0.72 -7.05
CA ILE A 111 5.32 -0.36 -7.92
C ILE A 111 6.51 -1.05 -7.26
N ALA A 112 7.49 -0.28 -6.78
CA ALA A 112 8.66 -0.84 -6.10
C ALA A 112 8.26 -1.66 -4.86
N THR A 113 7.25 -1.20 -4.11
CA THR A 113 6.73 -1.96 -2.96
C THR A 113 5.89 -3.16 -3.35
N GLY A 114 5.15 -3.12 -4.46
CA GLY A 114 4.49 -4.29 -5.04
C GLY A 114 5.48 -5.37 -5.47
N VAL A 115 6.58 -4.98 -6.12
CA VAL A 115 7.69 -5.91 -6.43
C VAL A 115 8.31 -6.47 -5.15
N GLY A 116 8.57 -5.61 -4.16
CA GLY A 116 9.08 -6.01 -2.85
C GLY A 116 8.14 -6.96 -2.08
N TYR A 117 6.82 -6.81 -2.24
CA TYR A 117 5.83 -7.77 -1.72
C TYR A 117 6.01 -9.14 -2.36
N GLY A 118 6.10 -9.20 -3.70
CA GLY A 118 6.33 -10.46 -4.43
C GLY A 118 7.62 -11.16 -4.02
N ILE A 119 8.71 -10.41 -3.86
CA ILE A 119 10.00 -10.95 -3.40
C ILE A 119 9.89 -11.50 -1.98
N ARG A 120 9.22 -10.80 -1.06
CA ARG A 120 9.00 -11.28 0.32
C ARG A 120 8.09 -12.51 0.35
N TRP A 121 7.06 -12.55 -0.49
CA TRP A 121 6.21 -13.72 -0.65
C TRP A 121 7.04 -14.92 -1.11
N LEU A 122 7.93 -14.75 -2.09
CA LEU A 122 8.86 -15.80 -2.54
C LEU A 122 9.85 -16.24 -1.45
N ALA A 123 10.34 -15.30 -0.64
CA ALA A 123 11.25 -15.57 0.48
C ALA A 123 10.57 -16.29 1.67
N ALA A 124 9.26 -16.12 1.85
CA ALA A 124 8.53 -16.66 2.99
C ALA A 124 8.57 -18.21 3.04
N LYS A 125 8.78 -18.77 4.23
CA LYS A 125 8.75 -20.23 4.44
C LYS A 125 7.33 -20.81 4.37
N ASN A 126 6.39 -20.12 5.01
CA ASN A 126 4.97 -20.45 5.00
C ASN A 126 4.24 -19.30 4.26
N LYS A 127 3.61 -19.63 3.13
CA LYS A 127 3.02 -18.64 2.21
C LYS A 127 1.68 -18.16 2.75
N VAL A 128 0.88 -19.04 3.34
CA VAL A 128 -0.46 -18.74 3.87
C VAL A 128 -0.35 -17.78 5.05
N THR A 129 0.57 -18.05 5.98
CA THR A 129 0.85 -17.16 7.11
C THR A 129 1.33 -15.79 6.63
N PHE A 130 2.19 -15.76 5.60
CA PHE A 130 2.66 -14.50 5.04
C PHE A 130 1.51 -13.65 4.48
N VAL A 131 0.62 -14.24 3.67
CA VAL A 131 -0.46 -13.48 3.01
C VAL A 131 -1.57 -13.07 3.97
N LEU A 132 -1.75 -13.76 5.11
CA LEU A 132 -2.73 -13.44 6.15
C LEU A 132 -2.20 -12.48 7.23
N GLN A 133 -0.90 -12.20 7.25
CA GLN A 133 -0.34 -11.22 8.17
C GLN A 133 -0.88 -9.81 7.86
N LEU A 134 -1.36 -9.13 8.90
CA LEU A 134 -2.02 -7.83 8.78
C LEU A 134 -1.19 -6.79 8.02
N HIS A 135 0.11 -6.71 8.30
CA HIS A 135 1.00 -5.76 7.61
C HIS A 135 1.13 -6.05 6.10
N ASN A 136 1.08 -7.32 5.69
CA ASN A 136 1.14 -7.70 4.27
C ASN A 136 -0.20 -7.47 3.57
N LEU A 137 -1.32 -7.71 4.26
CA LEU A 137 -2.66 -7.35 3.77
C LEU A 137 -2.75 -5.85 3.49
N PHE A 138 -2.29 -5.05 4.46
CA PHE A 138 -2.27 -3.60 4.41
C PHE A 138 -1.33 -3.03 3.35
N ASP A 139 -0.15 -3.63 3.18
CA ASP A 139 0.79 -3.22 2.15
C ASP A 139 0.19 -3.44 0.75
N LEU A 140 -0.39 -4.62 0.49
CA LEU A 140 -1.05 -4.88 -0.79
C LEU A 140 -2.30 -4.01 -1.01
N LEU A 141 -3.12 -3.80 0.03
CA LEU A 141 -4.29 -2.91 -0.05
C LEU A 141 -3.88 -1.49 -0.44
N SER A 142 -2.82 -0.96 0.16
CA SER A 142 -2.33 0.38 -0.17
C SER A 142 -1.86 0.51 -1.63
N VAL A 143 -1.18 -0.53 -2.16
CA VAL A 143 -0.74 -0.59 -3.56
C VAL A 143 -1.93 -0.62 -4.50
N VAL A 144 -2.88 -1.54 -4.27
CA VAL A 144 -4.03 -1.73 -5.16
C VAL A 144 -4.96 -0.51 -5.12
N ALA A 145 -5.19 0.06 -3.94
CA ALA A 145 -6.06 1.23 -3.77
C ALA A 145 -5.58 2.43 -4.57
N HIS A 146 -4.27 2.70 -4.59
CA HIS A 146 -3.69 3.81 -5.36
C HIS A 146 -3.91 3.65 -6.87
N PHE A 147 -3.70 2.45 -7.42
CA PHE A 147 -3.93 2.20 -8.84
C PHE A 147 -5.42 2.13 -9.20
N ALA A 148 -6.27 1.73 -8.25
CA ALA A 148 -7.72 1.71 -8.45
C ALA A 148 -8.32 3.11 -8.70
N ILE A 149 -7.69 4.19 -8.18
CA ILE A 149 -8.10 5.57 -8.49
C ILE A 149 -8.13 5.83 -10.01
N SER A 150 -7.21 5.24 -10.77
CA SER A 150 -7.14 5.45 -12.22
C SER A 150 -8.31 4.81 -12.98
N PHE A 151 -8.92 3.77 -12.42
CA PHE A 151 -9.95 2.96 -13.07
C PHE A 151 -11.37 3.25 -12.58
N GLN A 152 -11.52 3.99 -11.48
CA GLN A 152 -12.82 4.21 -10.84
C GLN A 152 -13.33 5.61 -11.08
N THR A 153 -14.57 5.67 -11.57
CA THR A 153 -15.34 6.91 -11.67
C THR A 153 -16.74 6.69 -11.12
N ILE A 154 -17.35 7.76 -10.61
CA ILE A 154 -18.76 7.82 -10.26
C ILE A 154 -19.40 8.96 -11.05
N VAL A 155 -20.64 8.77 -11.49
CA VAL A 155 -21.42 9.83 -12.14
C VAL A 155 -22.11 10.64 -11.06
N LEU A 156 -21.80 11.94 -10.96
CA LEU A 156 -22.51 12.88 -10.10
C LEU A 156 -23.07 14.01 -10.97
N GLY A 157 -24.40 14.04 -11.14
CA GLY A 157 -25.03 14.91 -12.13
C GLY A 157 -24.58 14.55 -13.55
N ASN A 158 -23.99 15.50 -14.27
CA ASN A 158 -23.53 15.33 -15.65
C ASN A 158 -22.03 15.05 -15.77
N LYS A 159 -21.31 14.81 -14.66
CA LYS A 159 -19.85 14.63 -14.64
C LYS A 159 -19.42 13.30 -14.04
N HIS A 160 -18.39 12.70 -14.62
CA HIS A 160 -17.68 11.56 -14.03
C HIS A 160 -16.55 12.05 -13.12
N LEU A 161 -16.68 11.79 -11.82
CA LEU A 161 -15.72 12.17 -10.79
C LEU A 161 -14.87 10.98 -10.36
N ARG A 162 -13.60 11.22 -10.04
CA ARG A 162 -12.64 10.21 -9.54
C ARG A 162 -12.46 10.32 -8.03
N SER A 163 -11.92 9.27 -7.41
CA SER A 163 -11.54 9.35 -5.99
C SER A 163 -10.24 10.11 -5.83
N TRP A 164 -10.21 11.15 -4.99
CA TRP A 164 -8.92 11.69 -4.51
C TRP A 164 -8.38 10.90 -3.30
N LEU A 165 -9.26 10.15 -2.62
CA LEU A 165 -8.97 9.40 -1.40
C LEU A 165 -8.61 7.94 -1.73
N ASP A 166 -7.57 7.42 -1.10
CA ASP A 166 -7.20 6.00 -1.10
C ASP A 166 -6.81 5.48 0.29
N PHE A 167 -6.53 4.18 0.35
CA PHE A 167 -6.00 3.49 1.53
C PHE A 167 -4.48 3.71 1.75
N GLY A 168 -3.88 4.74 1.14
CA GLY A 168 -2.47 5.09 1.35
C GLY A 168 -2.13 5.38 2.81
N PHE A 169 -3.08 5.91 3.60
CA PHE A 169 -2.88 6.18 5.03
C PHE A 169 -2.51 4.94 5.84
N ILE A 170 -2.95 3.75 5.42
CA ILE A 170 -2.67 2.48 6.10
C ILE A 170 -1.16 2.18 6.12
N ARG A 171 -0.39 2.75 5.18
CA ARG A 171 1.07 2.58 5.14
C ARG A 171 1.79 3.15 6.36
N SER A 172 1.16 4.05 7.13
CA SER A 172 1.67 4.45 8.45
C SER A 172 1.81 3.26 9.41
N TYR A 173 0.88 2.31 9.39
CA TYR A 173 0.98 1.07 10.16
C TYR A 173 2.06 0.14 9.61
N VAL A 174 2.19 0.04 8.29
CA VAL A 174 3.27 -0.75 7.66
C VAL A 174 4.63 -0.20 8.07
N GLY A 175 4.81 1.13 8.02
CA GLY A 175 6.01 1.81 8.50
C GLY A 175 6.30 1.53 9.98
N TYR A 176 5.29 1.55 10.84
CA TYR A 176 5.41 1.17 12.26
C TYR A 176 5.97 -0.25 12.43
N VAL A 177 5.43 -1.24 11.72
CA VAL A 177 5.86 -2.65 11.82
C VAL A 177 7.27 -2.86 11.27
N VAL A 178 7.56 -2.27 10.11
CA VAL A 178 8.88 -2.37 9.46
C VAL A 178 9.98 -1.77 10.32
N VAL A 179 9.75 -0.59 10.89
CA VAL A 179 10.71 0.06 11.77
C VAL A 179 10.92 -0.75 13.06
N ASP A 180 9.88 -1.37 13.61
CA ASP A 180 10.01 -2.29 14.75
C ASP A 180 10.92 -3.48 14.44
N HIS A 181 10.74 -4.11 13.28
CA HIS A 181 11.60 -5.21 12.82
C HIS A 181 13.05 -4.79 12.61
N LEU A 182 13.27 -3.62 12.00
CA LEU A 182 14.61 -3.07 11.80
C LEU A 182 15.29 -2.83 13.15
N PHE A 183 14.58 -2.22 14.10
CA PHE A 183 15.12 -1.87 15.41
C PHE A 183 15.43 -3.10 16.29
N ARG A 184 14.69 -4.20 16.14
CA ARG A 184 15.03 -5.48 16.80
C ARG A 184 16.32 -6.08 16.26
N ARG A 185 16.68 -5.80 15.00
CA ARG A 185 17.85 -6.36 14.33
C ARG A 185 19.15 -5.61 14.63
N TYR A 186 19.07 -4.36 15.06
CA TYR A 186 20.25 -3.57 15.44
C TYR A 186 20.63 -3.79 16.92
N PRO A 187 21.81 -4.37 17.22
CA PRO A 187 22.24 -4.65 18.59
C PRO A 187 22.72 -3.40 19.34
N ASN A 188 23.32 -2.42 18.65
CA ASN A 188 23.85 -1.20 19.26
C ASN A 188 22.79 -0.09 19.29
N LYS A 189 22.05 -0.01 20.39
CA LYS A 189 20.98 0.98 20.58
C LYS A 189 21.47 2.13 21.47
N THR A 190 21.64 3.31 20.89
CA THR A 190 21.87 4.53 21.67
C THR A 190 20.55 5.04 22.27
N PHE A 191 20.63 5.78 23.39
CA PHE A 191 19.46 6.43 24.00
C PHE A 191 18.71 7.31 23.00
N PHE A 192 19.44 8.11 22.21
CA PHE A 192 18.86 8.93 21.16
C PHE A 192 18.10 8.11 20.11
N SER A 193 18.65 6.98 19.67
CA SER A 193 17.99 6.08 18.71
C SER A 193 16.72 5.46 19.29
N GLN A 194 16.70 5.13 20.59
CA GLN A 194 15.50 4.62 21.28
C GLN A 194 14.39 5.67 21.38
N VAL A 195 14.74 6.92 21.71
CA VAL A 195 13.77 8.02 21.78
C VAL A 195 13.21 8.33 20.40
N LEU A 196 14.05 8.44 19.37
CA LEU A 196 13.61 8.68 17.99
C LEU A 196 12.67 7.57 17.49
N PHE A 197 13.00 6.31 17.81
CA PHE A 197 12.15 5.16 17.50
C PHE A 197 10.78 5.23 18.18
N MET A 198 10.74 5.59 19.46
CA MET A 198 9.49 5.74 20.21
C MET A 198 8.63 6.86 19.63
N VAL A 199 9.22 8.01 19.32
CA VAL A 199 8.54 9.14 18.69
C VAL A 199 7.99 8.74 17.32
N PHE A 200 8.78 8.07 16.49
CA PHE A 200 8.33 7.60 15.18
C PHE A 200 7.13 6.65 15.29
N LYS A 201 7.17 5.70 16.22
CA LYS A 201 6.06 4.76 16.45
C LYS A 201 4.80 5.48 16.95
N ALA A 202 4.96 6.43 17.87
CA ALA A 202 3.85 7.23 18.38
C ALA A 202 3.20 8.06 17.26
N LEU A 203 4.00 8.74 16.42
CA LEU A 203 3.50 9.52 15.29
C LEU A 203 2.80 8.63 14.25
N SER A 204 3.36 7.47 13.94
CA SER A 204 2.77 6.53 12.98
C SER A 204 1.40 6.02 13.45
N LEU A 205 1.29 5.65 14.74
CA LEU A 205 0.02 5.23 15.33
C LEU A 205 -0.98 6.39 15.43
N ALA A 206 -0.54 7.57 15.87
CA ALA A 206 -1.41 8.74 15.97
C ALA A 206 -1.99 9.11 14.60
N PHE A 207 -1.17 9.06 13.54
CA PHE A 207 -1.62 9.27 12.18
C PHE A 207 -2.62 8.20 11.72
N PHE A 208 -2.34 6.92 11.98
CA PHE A 208 -3.24 5.82 11.64
C PHE A 208 -4.61 5.97 12.31
N PHE A 209 -4.63 6.24 13.63
CA PHE A 209 -5.88 6.43 14.37
C PHE A 209 -6.65 7.67 13.91
N ARG A 210 -5.97 8.79 13.67
CA ARG A 210 -6.62 9.99 13.15
C ARG A 210 -7.24 9.79 11.78
N CYS A 211 -6.54 9.13 10.86
CA CYS A 211 -7.09 8.86 9.54
C CYS A 211 -8.26 7.87 9.59
N HIS A 212 -8.20 6.86 10.46
CA HIS A 212 -9.33 5.96 10.69
C HIS A 212 -10.57 6.72 11.19
N THR A 213 -10.42 7.65 12.13
CA THR A 213 -11.56 8.46 12.63
C THR A 213 -12.15 9.42 11.60
N VAL A 214 -11.41 9.74 10.53
CA VAL A 214 -11.92 10.59 9.43
C VAL A 214 -12.68 9.75 8.39
N LEU A 215 -12.37 8.46 8.28
CA LEU A 215 -13.01 7.53 7.34
C LEU A 215 -14.27 6.85 7.91
N ALA A 216 -14.44 6.85 9.23
CA ALA A 216 -15.56 6.23 9.97
C ALA A 216 -16.69 7.23 10.22
#